data_AF-A0A7S4HL00-F1
#
_entry.id   AF-A0A7S4HL00-F1
#
_cell.length_a   1.000
_cell.length_b   1.000
_cell.length_c   1.000
_cell.angle_alpha   90.00
_cell.angle_beta   90.00
_cell.angle_gamma   90.00
#
_symmetry.space_group_name_H-M   'P 1'
#
loop_
_entity.id
_entity.type
_entity.pdbx_description
1 polymer ?
#
loop_
_entity_poly.entity_id
_entity_poly.type
_entity_poly.pdbx_seq_one_letter_code
_entity_poly.pdbx_strand_id
1 'polypeptide(L)'
;MDLQQFLSGNLSDEDIESLLGQMKTHIIPMLTEEAQKLDIPDSEEQIEVPKFGTVDFGFSAIQIDSFNIPEESLTLKMQGNSIHLECQKISGSIRSFDWFFRQHSFPKLKDKGQATASISNTTVSLVLQLTISIRGTQLEVSNSVVKIGNLDVKVKKNAKSLVYNLVISLVVRLLKTKL
;
A
#
# COMPACT_ATOMS: atom_id res chain seq x y z
N MET A 1 -21.36 18.32 22.56
CA MET A 1 -22.43 17.29 22.57
C MET A 1 -21.77 16.01 22.14
N ASP A 2 -21.78 15.00 23.01
CA ASP A 2 -21.05 13.75 22.79
C ASP A 2 -21.74 12.92 21.70
N LEU A 3 -20.98 12.41 20.73
CA LEU A 3 -21.50 11.49 19.70
C LEU A 3 -22.13 10.26 20.36
N GLN A 4 -21.61 9.84 21.52
CA GLN A 4 -22.27 8.82 22.31
C GLN A 4 -23.66 9.26 22.74
N GLN A 5 -23.91 10.47 23.24
CA GLN A 5 -25.27 10.90 23.60
C GLN A 5 -26.23 10.98 22.39
N PHE A 6 -25.71 11.25 21.20
CA PHE A 6 -26.52 11.28 19.97
C PHE A 6 -26.80 9.88 19.40
N LEU A 7 -25.82 8.97 19.44
CA LEU A 7 -25.93 7.60 18.92
C LEU A 7 -26.56 6.64 19.96
N SER A 8 -26.15 6.70 21.23
CA SER A 8 -26.67 5.87 22.34
C SER A 8 -28.10 6.22 22.74
N GLY A 9 -28.61 7.38 22.33
CA GLY A 9 -29.98 7.77 22.61
C GLY A 9 -31.03 7.10 21.72
N ASN A 10 -30.66 6.62 20.52
CA ASN A 10 -31.65 6.27 19.49
C ASN A 10 -31.25 5.16 18.48
N LEU A 11 -30.01 4.65 18.47
CA LEU A 11 -29.61 3.59 17.53
C LEU A 11 -29.38 2.29 18.29
N SER A 12 -30.08 1.24 17.86
CA SER A 12 -29.85 -0.11 18.36
C SER A 12 -28.54 -0.67 17.82
N ASP A 13 -27.98 -1.68 18.48
CA ASP A 13 -26.81 -2.40 17.98
C ASP A 13 -27.09 -3.00 16.58
N GLU A 14 -28.35 -3.36 16.29
CA GLU A 14 -28.81 -3.85 14.99
C GLU A 14 -28.71 -2.77 13.89
N ASP A 15 -29.03 -1.51 14.21
CA ASP A 15 -28.88 -0.38 13.28
C ASP A 15 -27.41 -0.12 12.96
N ILE A 16 -26.53 -0.26 13.95
CA ILE A 16 -25.08 -0.13 13.78
C ILE A 16 -24.54 -1.27 12.90
N GLU A 17 -24.92 -2.52 13.17
CA GLU A 17 -24.49 -3.66 12.37
C GLU A 17 -24.97 -3.56 10.91
N SER A 18 -26.21 -3.13 10.71
CA SER A 18 -26.78 -2.89 9.38
C SER A 18 -26.00 -1.80 8.63
N LEU A 19 -25.68 -0.68 9.28
CA LEU A 19 -24.86 0.39 8.70
C LEU A 19 -23.47 -0.12 8.32
N LEU A 20 -22.79 -0.83 9.21
CA LEU A 20 -21.46 -1.39 8.94
C LEU A 20 -21.51 -2.41 7.78
N GLY A 21 -22.58 -3.21 7.71
CA GLY A 21 -22.83 -4.11 6.59
C GLY A 21 -22.94 -3.39 5.26
N GLN A 22 -23.69 -2.29 5.21
CA GLN A 22 -23.80 -1.44 4.01
C GLN A 22 -22.48 -0.74 3.67
N MET A 23 -21.71 -0.31 4.66
CA MET A 23 -20.40 0.29 4.39
C MET A 23 -19.44 -0.71 3.74
N LYS A 24 -19.45 -1.99 4.19
CA LYS A 24 -18.58 -3.03 3.64
C LYS A 24 -18.74 -3.21 2.13
N THR A 25 -19.96 -3.16 1.61
CA THR A 25 -20.23 -3.37 0.17
C THR A 25 -19.66 -2.26 -0.72
N HIS A 26 -19.41 -1.07 -0.17
CA HIS A 26 -18.89 0.09 -0.91
C HIS A 26 -17.40 0.35 -0.68
N ILE A 27 -16.86 -0.05 0.49
CA ILE A 27 -15.47 0.21 0.86
C ILE A 27 -14.49 -0.52 -0.06
N ILE A 28 -14.71 -1.80 -0.35
CA ILE A 28 -13.76 -2.59 -1.16
C ILE A 28 -13.64 -2.02 -2.58
N PRO A 29 -14.74 -1.76 -3.31
CA PRO A 29 -14.66 -1.12 -4.62
C PRO A 29 -13.94 0.22 -4.58
N MET A 30 -14.26 1.06 -3.59
CA MET A 30 -13.62 2.38 -3.44
C MET A 30 -12.12 2.26 -3.20
N LEU A 31 -11.69 1.45 -2.22
CA LEU A 31 -10.26 1.25 -1.93
C LEU A 31 -9.51 0.65 -3.13
N THR A 32 -10.16 -0.23 -3.88
CA THR A 32 -9.57 -0.84 -5.08
C THR A 32 -9.39 0.19 -6.19
N GLU A 33 -10.40 1.02 -6.43
CA GLU A 33 -10.35 2.09 -7.42
C GLU A 33 -9.27 3.13 -7.08
N GLU A 34 -9.21 3.58 -5.82
CA GLU A 34 -8.21 4.55 -5.38
C GLU A 34 -6.79 3.97 -5.39
N ALA A 35 -6.62 2.68 -5.04
CA ALA A 35 -5.33 2.02 -5.18
C ALA A 35 -4.86 1.95 -6.64
N GLN A 36 -5.76 1.73 -7.59
CA GLN A 36 -5.41 1.70 -9.02
C GLN A 36 -5.09 3.09 -9.60
N LYS A 37 -5.61 4.16 -9.00
CA LYS A 37 -5.27 5.55 -9.36
C LYS A 37 -4.00 6.06 -8.71
N LEU A 38 -3.41 5.30 -7.79
CA LEU A 38 -2.21 5.73 -7.07
C LEU A 38 -1.06 5.96 -8.05
N ASP A 39 -0.64 7.22 -8.14
CA ASP A 39 0.53 7.61 -8.91
C ASP A 39 1.78 7.48 -8.03
N ILE A 40 2.66 6.55 -8.39
CA ILE A 40 3.90 6.29 -7.66
C ILE A 40 5.02 6.98 -8.44
N PRO A 41 5.60 8.07 -7.89
CA PRO A 41 6.56 8.87 -8.62
C PRO A 41 7.82 8.07 -8.93
N ASP A 42 8.44 8.41 -10.05
CA ASP A 42 9.77 7.93 -10.40
C ASP A 42 10.75 8.23 -9.25
N SER A 43 11.69 7.33 -9.03
CA SER A 43 12.62 7.45 -7.92
C SER A 43 14.01 7.01 -8.33
N GLU A 44 14.99 7.85 -7.99
CA GLU A 44 16.41 7.59 -8.16
C GLU A 44 17.11 7.79 -6.83
N GLU A 45 17.94 6.84 -6.43
CA GLU A 45 18.70 6.88 -5.19
C GLU A 45 20.15 6.45 -5.41
N GLN A 46 21.00 6.86 -4.48
CA GLN A 46 22.39 6.45 -4.40
C GLN A 46 22.65 5.78 -3.06
N ILE A 47 23.34 4.63 -3.07
CA ILE A 47 23.67 3.87 -1.86
C ILE A 47 25.08 3.30 -1.95
N GLU A 48 25.75 3.23 -0.80
CA GLU A 48 27.01 2.50 -0.65
C GLU A 48 26.73 1.03 -0.31
N VAL A 49 27.16 0.12 -1.20
CA VAL A 49 26.96 -1.33 -1.02
C VAL A 49 28.29 -1.97 -0.67
N PRO A 50 28.40 -2.70 0.47
CA PRO A 50 29.62 -3.40 0.83
C PRO A 50 30.13 -4.29 -0.31
N LYS A 51 31.41 -4.16 -0.67
CA LYS A 51 32.09 -4.88 -1.77
C LYS A 51 31.67 -4.48 -3.20
N PHE A 52 30.64 -3.66 -3.37
CA PHE A 52 30.16 -3.14 -4.66
C PHE A 52 30.43 -1.64 -4.84
N GLY A 53 30.70 -0.93 -3.74
CA GLY A 53 30.94 0.51 -3.77
C GLY A 53 29.65 1.30 -3.95
N THR A 54 29.79 2.52 -4.46
CA THR A 54 28.66 3.42 -4.68
C THR A 54 27.84 2.98 -5.89
N VAL A 55 26.53 2.88 -5.67
CA VAL A 55 25.54 2.42 -6.65
C VAL A 55 24.44 3.47 -6.77
N ASP A 56 24.16 3.90 -7.99
CA ASP A 56 22.92 4.58 -8.34
C ASP A 56 21.91 3.55 -8.84
N PHE A 57 20.66 3.67 -8.41
CA PHE A 57 19.58 2.81 -8.86
C PHE A 57 18.26 3.57 -8.86
N GLY A 58 17.31 3.09 -9.64
CA GLY A 58 16.00 3.71 -9.67
C GLY A 58 14.99 2.91 -10.46
N PHE A 59 13.76 3.40 -10.41
CA PHE A 59 12.63 2.88 -11.16
C PHE A 59 11.79 4.02 -11.72
N SER A 60 11.01 3.70 -12.74
CA SER A 60 10.04 4.62 -13.32
C SER A 60 8.83 3.90 -13.87
N ALA A 61 7.76 4.66 -14.08
CA ALA A 61 6.50 4.17 -14.68
C ALA A 61 5.86 3.02 -13.88
N ILE A 62 5.85 3.13 -12.54
CA ILE A 62 5.15 2.17 -11.70
C ILE A 62 3.65 2.44 -11.79
N GLN A 63 2.90 1.39 -12.10
CA GLN A 63 1.44 1.43 -12.10
C GLN A 63 0.90 0.16 -11.45
N ILE A 64 -0.06 0.31 -10.55
CA ILE A 64 -0.81 -0.82 -10.01
C ILE A 64 -1.73 -1.34 -11.11
N ASP A 65 -1.59 -2.63 -11.44
CA ASP A 65 -2.38 -3.31 -12.47
C ASP A 65 -3.65 -3.90 -11.87
N SER A 66 -3.49 -4.65 -10.77
CA SER A 66 -4.57 -5.26 -10.03
C SER A 66 -4.37 -5.04 -8.53
N PHE A 67 -5.48 -4.91 -7.84
CA PHE A 67 -5.54 -4.82 -6.39
C PHE A 67 -6.80 -5.55 -5.94
N ASN A 68 -6.67 -6.42 -4.95
CA ASN A 68 -7.73 -7.28 -4.50
C ASN A 68 -7.75 -7.32 -2.97
N ILE A 69 -8.90 -6.99 -2.41
CA ILE A 69 -9.21 -7.12 -0.99
C ILE A 69 -10.25 -8.24 -0.87
N PRO A 70 -9.93 -9.39 -0.27
CA PRO A 70 -10.93 -10.43 -0.02
C PRO A 70 -12.02 -9.90 0.91
N GLU A 71 -13.29 -10.10 0.57
CA GLU A 71 -14.41 -9.57 1.36
C GLU A 71 -14.39 -10.07 2.81
N GLU A 72 -14.04 -11.34 3.00
CA GLU A 72 -13.92 -11.98 4.30
C GLU A 72 -12.77 -11.42 5.16
N SER A 73 -11.84 -10.69 4.53
CA SER A 73 -10.72 -10.06 5.22
C SER A 73 -11.04 -8.66 5.74
N LEU A 74 -12.18 -8.08 5.32
CA LEU A 74 -12.62 -6.76 5.73
C LEU A 74 -13.39 -6.83 7.05
N THR A 75 -12.77 -6.26 8.08
CA THR A 75 -13.38 -6.04 9.38
C THR A 75 -13.70 -4.56 9.55
N LEU A 76 -14.94 -4.26 9.90
CA LEU A 76 -15.34 -2.93 10.39
C LEU A 76 -15.89 -3.08 11.80
N LYS A 77 -15.45 -2.20 12.70
CA LYS A 77 -15.92 -2.13 14.09
C LYS A 77 -16.10 -0.69 14.49
N MET A 78 -17.19 -0.38 15.18
CA MET A 78 -17.36 0.90 15.85
C MET A 78 -16.81 0.82 17.26
N GLN A 79 -15.97 1.78 17.66
CA GLN A 79 -15.46 1.92 19.02
C GLN A 79 -15.62 3.38 19.45
N GLY A 80 -16.61 3.65 20.29
CA GLY A 80 -16.98 5.02 20.65
C GLY A 80 -17.40 5.83 19.42
N ASN A 81 -16.70 6.92 19.15
CA ASN A 81 -16.91 7.76 17.96
C ASN A 81 -15.98 7.43 16.79
N SER A 82 -15.34 6.25 16.80
CA SER A 82 -14.37 5.86 15.79
C SER A 82 -14.80 4.61 15.05
N ILE A 83 -14.59 4.59 13.74
CA ILE A 83 -14.76 3.43 12.88
C ILE A 83 -13.37 2.85 12.61
N HIS A 84 -13.17 1.62 13.04
CA HIS A 84 -11.95 0.86 12.82
C HIS A 84 -12.17 -0.05 11.62
N LEU A 85 -11.41 0.22 10.56
CA LEU A 85 -11.40 -0.57 9.34
C LEU A 85 -10.08 -1.33 9.29
N GLU A 86 -10.18 -2.65 9.13
CA GLU A 86 -9.03 -3.51 8.93
C GLU A 86 -9.26 -4.41 7.72
N CYS A 87 -8.35 -4.35 6.76
CA CYS A 87 -8.31 -5.22 5.60
C CYS A 87 -7.03 -6.05 5.68
N GLN A 88 -7.14 -7.36 5.56
CA GLN A 88 -6.00 -8.28 5.59
C GLN A 88 -5.86 -9.05 4.28
N LYS A 89 -4.74 -9.76 4.10
CA LYS A 89 -4.53 -10.63 2.93
C LYS A 89 -4.73 -9.92 1.57
N ILE A 90 -4.51 -8.61 1.55
CA ILE A 90 -4.58 -7.82 0.32
C ILE A 90 -3.50 -8.32 -0.63
N SER A 91 -3.87 -8.47 -1.89
CA SER A 91 -2.97 -8.85 -2.96
C SER A 91 -3.08 -7.88 -4.12
N GLY A 92 -2.03 -7.80 -4.94
CA GLY A 92 -2.03 -6.96 -6.12
C GLY A 92 -0.85 -7.26 -7.04
N SER A 93 -0.94 -6.74 -8.26
CA SER A 93 0.15 -6.77 -9.24
C SER A 93 0.51 -5.36 -9.66
N ILE A 94 1.79 -5.14 -9.88
CA ILE A 94 2.34 -3.93 -10.50
C ILE A 94 2.65 -4.29 -11.95
N ARG A 95 2.25 -3.41 -12.87
CA ARG A 95 2.57 -3.51 -14.29
C ARG A 95 4.08 -3.58 -14.54
N SER A 96 4.44 -3.82 -15.78
CA SER A 96 5.83 -3.71 -16.20
C SER A 96 6.33 -2.29 -15.94
N PHE A 97 7.33 -2.13 -15.08
CA PHE A 97 7.98 -0.86 -14.78
C PHE A 97 9.46 -0.93 -15.18
N ASP A 98 10.04 0.23 -15.45
CA ASP A 98 11.44 0.33 -15.85
C ASP A 98 12.34 0.42 -14.61
N TRP A 99 13.52 -0.16 -14.69
CA TRP A 99 14.55 -0.06 -13.65
C TRP A 99 15.91 0.23 -14.28
N PHE A 100 16.79 0.85 -13.50
CA PHE A 100 18.20 0.99 -13.85
C PHE A 100 19.10 0.78 -12.64
N PHE A 101 20.36 0.47 -12.93
CA PHE A 101 21.44 0.34 -11.97
C PHE A 101 22.76 0.82 -12.58
N ARG A 102 23.57 1.52 -11.80
CA ARG A 102 24.91 1.99 -12.17
C ARG A 102 25.84 1.93 -10.96
N GLN A 103 26.84 1.07 -11.02
CA GLN A 103 27.95 1.01 -10.07
C GLN A 103 29.09 1.93 -10.53
N HIS A 104 29.57 2.77 -9.62
CA HIS A 104 30.68 3.70 -9.90
C HIS A 104 32.06 3.08 -9.69
N SER A 105 32.18 2.15 -8.73
CA SER A 105 33.44 1.49 -8.39
C SER A 105 33.81 0.41 -9.41
N PHE A 106 35.12 0.17 -9.59
CA PHE A 106 35.60 -0.88 -10.50
C PHE A 106 35.29 -2.29 -9.95
N PRO A 107 34.78 -3.23 -10.77
CA PRO A 107 34.43 -3.06 -12.18
C PRO A 107 33.15 -2.25 -12.36
N LYS A 108 33.16 -1.27 -13.27
CA LYS A 108 32.00 -0.42 -13.54
C LYS A 108 30.90 -1.24 -14.21
N LEU A 109 29.81 -1.48 -13.49
CA LEU A 109 28.65 -2.22 -13.97
C LEU A 109 27.48 -1.27 -14.17
N LYS A 110 26.74 -1.46 -15.26
CA LYS A 110 25.49 -0.74 -15.50
C LYS A 110 24.53 -1.66 -16.22
N ASP A 111 23.26 -1.59 -15.85
CA ASP A 111 22.20 -2.28 -16.57
C ASP A 111 20.88 -1.52 -16.42
N LYS A 112 19.94 -1.81 -17.31
CA LYS A 112 18.57 -1.33 -17.24
C LYS A 112 17.65 -2.34 -17.89
N GLY A 113 16.39 -2.31 -17.51
CA GLY A 113 15.40 -3.18 -18.11
C GLY A 113 14.03 -2.99 -17.52
N GLN A 114 13.21 -4.02 -17.68
CA GLN A 114 11.85 -4.05 -17.18
C GLN A 114 11.70 -5.11 -16.09
N ALA A 115 10.88 -4.79 -15.11
CA ALA A 115 10.46 -5.71 -14.07
C ALA A 115 8.94 -5.65 -13.89
N THR A 116 8.38 -6.70 -13.31
CA THR A 116 7.00 -6.71 -12.80
C THR A 116 7.07 -7.01 -11.31
N ALA A 117 6.05 -6.62 -10.55
CA ALA A 117 5.99 -6.98 -9.15
C ALA A 117 4.62 -7.51 -8.74
N SER A 118 4.60 -8.31 -7.68
CA SER A 118 3.36 -8.77 -7.05
C SER A 118 3.45 -8.51 -5.56
N ILE A 119 2.35 -8.05 -4.98
CA ILE A 119 2.19 -7.79 -3.56
C ILE A 119 1.23 -8.84 -3.01
N SER A 120 1.55 -9.41 -1.86
CA SER A 120 0.65 -10.31 -1.15
C SER A 120 0.76 -10.17 0.35
N ASN A 121 -0.30 -10.59 1.05
CA ASN A 121 -0.40 -10.52 2.51
C ASN A 121 -0.25 -9.10 3.06
N THR A 122 -0.70 -8.10 2.30
CA THR A 122 -0.74 -6.71 2.77
C THR A 122 -1.90 -6.53 3.74
N THR A 123 -1.66 -5.73 4.78
CA THR A 123 -2.67 -5.33 5.76
C THR A 123 -2.81 -3.82 5.74
N VAL A 124 -4.04 -3.34 5.73
CA VAL A 124 -4.39 -1.93 5.86
C VAL A 124 -5.25 -1.78 7.10
N SER A 125 -4.87 -0.86 7.99
CA SER A 125 -5.62 -0.52 9.18
C SER A 125 -5.87 0.98 9.18
N LEU A 126 -7.15 1.37 9.17
CA LEU A 126 -7.60 2.75 9.20
C LEU A 126 -8.46 2.97 10.44
N VAL A 127 -8.26 4.10 11.10
CA VAL A 127 -9.16 4.59 12.14
C VAL A 127 -9.75 5.90 11.64
N LEU A 128 -11.07 5.91 11.49
CA LEU A 128 -11.84 7.06 11.06
C LEU A 128 -12.54 7.63 12.28
N GLN A 129 -12.23 8.86 12.64
CA GLN A 129 -12.84 9.53 13.77
C GLN A 129 -14.00 10.41 13.28
N LEU A 130 -15.16 10.22 13.91
CA LEU A 130 -16.34 11.04 13.69
C LEU A 130 -16.29 12.22 14.66
N THR A 131 -16.37 13.43 14.11
CA THR A 131 -16.43 14.67 14.86
C THR A 131 -17.70 15.42 14.48
N ILE A 132 -18.61 15.62 15.44
CA ILE A 132 -19.78 16.49 15.22
C ILE A 132 -19.37 17.93 15.54
N SER A 133 -19.54 18.81 14.55
CA SER A 133 -19.37 20.24 14.72
C SER A 133 -20.69 20.98 14.43
N ILE A 134 -20.75 22.26 14.82
CA ILE A 134 -21.83 23.18 14.45
C ILE A 134 -22.01 23.34 12.93
N ARG A 135 -21.03 22.93 12.11
CA ARG A 135 -21.08 22.98 10.64
C ARG A 135 -21.48 21.64 10.01
N GLY A 136 -21.79 20.63 10.83
CA GLY A 136 -22.13 19.28 10.40
C GLY A 136 -21.16 18.23 10.93
N THR A 137 -21.39 16.98 10.53
CA THR A 137 -20.55 15.83 10.86
C THR A 137 -19.33 15.80 9.94
N GLN A 138 -18.15 15.69 10.54
CA GLN A 138 -16.88 15.51 9.85
C GLN A 138 -16.35 14.11 10.14
N LEU A 139 -15.77 13.48 9.12
CA LEU A 139 -15.08 12.21 9.22
C LEU A 139 -13.61 12.46 8.90
N GLU A 140 -12.72 12.17 9.85
CA GLU A 140 -11.29 12.39 9.72
C GLU A 140 -10.54 11.07 9.86
N VAL A 141 -9.49 10.88 9.07
CA VAL A 141 -8.59 9.72 9.26
C VAL A 141 -7.65 10.06 10.42
N SER A 142 -7.89 9.48 11.60
CA SER A 142 -7.06 9.72 12.78
C SER A 142 -5.81 8.84 12.81
N ASN A 143 -5.87 7.67 12.17
CA ASN A 143 -4.72 6.79 12.01
C ASN A 143 -4.83 6.00 10.70
N SER A 144 -3.70 5.82 10.03
CA SER A 144 -3.57 4.98 8.84
C SER A 144 -2.25 4.22 8.89
N VAL A 145 -2.34 2.89 8.84
CA VAL A 145 -1.20 2.00 8.86
C VAL A 145 -1.32 1.01 7.71
N VAL A 146 -0.34 1.02 6.82
CA VAL A 146 -0.19 0.04 5.75
C VAL A 146 1.02 -0.84 6.05
N LYS A 147 0.82 -2.16 6.05
CA LYS A 147 1.88 -3.15 6.24
C LYS A 147 1.94 -4.03 5.00
N ILE A 148 2.97 -3.80 4.19
CA ILE A 148 3.24 -4.62 3.01
C ILE A 148 3.91 -5.91 3.47
N GLY A 149 3.22 -7.04 3.27
CA GLY A 149 3.76 -8.36 3.58
C GLY A 149 4.89 -8.74 2.62
N ASN A 150 4.53 -9.48 1.58
CA ASN A 150 5.46 -9.93 0.56
C ASN A 150 5.40 -9.00 -0.66
N LEU A 151 6.58 -8.69 -1.20
CA LEU A 151 6.75 -7.96 -2.46
C LEU A 151 7.73 -8.76 -3.32
N ASP A 152 7.19 -9.41 -4.35
CA ASP A 152 7.95 -10.28 -5.25
C ASP A 152 8.20 -9.55 -6.57
N VAL A 153 9.46 -9.19 -6.83
CA VAL A 153 9.87 -8.52 -8.07
C VAL A 153 10.52 -9.51 -9.02
N LYS A 154 10.08 -9.51 -10.28
CA LYS A 154 10.59 -10.36 -11.36
C LYS A 154 11.14 -9.50 -12.49
N VAL A 155 12.43 -9.63 -12.79
CA VAL A 155 13.10 -8.95 -13.90
C VAL A 155 12.94 -9.77 -15.18
N LYS A 156 12.52 -9.14 -16.28
CA LYS A 156 12.31 -9.79 -17.59
C LYS A 156 13.64 -10.09 -18.33
N LYS A 157 14.54 -10.90 -17.75
CA LYS A 157 15.72 -11.50 -18.45
C LYS A 157 16.14 -12.81 -17.76
N ASN A 158 16.69 -13.76 -18.52
CA ASN A 158 17.33 -14.98 -18.01
C ASN A 158 18.62 -14.63 -17.28
N ALA A 159 18.57 -14.29 -15.99
CA ALA A 159 19.78 -13.86 -15.30
C ALA A 159 19.93 -14.45 -13.89
N LYS A 160 20.75 -15.50 -13.82
CA LYS A 160 21.34 -16.02 -12.59
C LYS A 160 22.61 -15.23 -12.23
N SER A 161 22.47 -13.96 -11.82
CA SER A 161 23.64 -13.17 -11.40
C SER A 161 23.35 -12.43 -10.08
N LEU A 162 24.36 -12.39 -9.21
CA LEU A 162 24.33 -11.74 -7.89
C LEU A 162 23.96 -10.24 -7.98
N VAL A 163 24.25 -9.60 -9.12
CA VAL A 163 23.88 -8.20 -9.41
C VAL A 163 22.36 -8.04 -9.49
N TYR A 164 21.62 -8.98 -10.07
CA TYR A 164 20.16 -8.89 -10.14
C TYR A 164 19.52 -9.06 -8.77
N ASN A 165 20.09 -9.90 -7.89
CA ASN A 165 19.61 -10.01 -6.52
C ASN A 165 19.80 -8.70 -5.75
N LEU A 166 20.94 -8.02 -5.96
CA LEU A 166 21.16 -6.69 -5.39
C LEU A 166 20.12 -5.69 -5.91
N VAL A 167 19.92 -5.60 -7.24
CA VAL A 167 18.93 -4.70 -7.84
C VAL A 167 17.52 -5.00 -7.33
N ILE A 168 17.10 -6.26 -7.29
CA ILE A 168 15.81 -6.68 -6.74
C ILE A 168 15.69 -6.22 -5.28
N SER A 169 16.72 -6.43 -4.45
CA SER A 169 16.68 -6.02 -3.05
C SER A 169 16.55 -4.50 -2.87
N LEU A 170 17.23 -3.71 -3.70
CA LEU A 170 17.18 -2.25 -3.67
C LEU A 170 15.82 -1.71 -4.17
N VAL A 171 15.31 -2.26 -5.27
CA VAL A 171 13.99 -1.93 -5.80
C VAL A 171 12.89 -2.31 -4.82
N VAL A 172 12.94 -3.51 -4.22
CA VAL A 172 11.98 -3.96 -3.19
C VAL A 172 11.99 -3.01 -2.01
N ARG A 173 13.17 -2.62 -1.52
CA ARG A 173 13.31 -1.67 -0.41
C ARG A 173 12.65 -0.33 -0.76
N LEU A 174 12.98 0.21 -1.94
CA LEU A 174 12.50 1.51 -2.37
C LEU A 174 10.98 1.53 -2.61
N LEU A 175 10.45 0.49 -3.26
CA LEU A 175 9.01 0.31 -3.45
C LEU A 175 8.26 0.25 -2.11
N LYS A 176 8.78 -0.50 -1.12
CA LYS A 176 8.15 -0.59 0.21
C LYS A 176 8.12 0.72 0.98
N THR A 177 8.99 1.67 0.66
CA THR A 177 8.99 3.02 1.27
C THR A 177 8.09 4.02 0.55
N LYS A 178 7.72 3.74 -0.70
CA LYS A 178 6.89 4.65 -1.52
C LYS A 178 5.42 4.23 -1.56
N LEU A 179 5.14 2.96 -1.31
CA LEU A 179 3.82 2.36 -1.10
C LEU A 179 3.40 2.46 0.38
#